data_AF-Q83X45-F1
#
_entry.id   AF-Q83X45-F1
#
_cell.length_a   1.000
_cell.length_b   1.000
_cell.length_c   1.000
_cell.angle_alpha   90.00
_cell.angle_beta   90.00
_cell.angle_gamma   90.00
#
_symmetry.space_group_name_H-M   'P 1'
#
loop_
_entity.id
_entity.type
_entity.pdbx_description
1 polymer ?
#
loop_
_entity_poly.entity_id
_entity_poly.type
_entity_poly.pdbx_seq_one_letter_code
_entity_poly.pdbx_strand_id
1 'polypeptide(L)'
;MRLAEATRALAGGRRLRVVEITPHPVVSHSLRRGLDAVGGDQPRILSTGRRGQGARQSLEDVAAALWCDGADVRWGAVTGRRRRSAAPLPVALTVSGRTARARAENAARLAARLDGTPDADLPDVAYTAARHRSHLEYRASVVAASSAEAAGALRALADGRTHRGLITGRAAAGPGLAVLFTGEGDRRPGAGRGLYGAFPEFRRALDEACAALDPYLPLPLAAVLFAAGDGPDAKLVHDPRFAQPGLFAVGVALFRLWRLWGVAPAAVAGRAAGEIAAAHAAGVLDLADAARLVAARGRLTRAREWSGATAAVREFRQVAAECVFREPSIAWASTVTGGVAAAGTVADPEYWVRQACAAPRFTDALRALERAGAGRRLECRPAGVDEVRSLTRALGALHVAGQDIRWERVFAAGVPVDLPGHAFRRASCPRVAARTLPLSGS
;
A
#
# COMPACT_ATOMS: atom_id res chain seq x y z
N MET A 1 -23.01 30.96 -48.62
CA MET A 1 -23.31 29.54 -48.91
C MET A 1 -24.18 29.02 -47.76
N ARG A 2 -25.44 28.66 -48.02
CA ARG A 2 -26.49 28.59 -46.99
C ARG A 2 -26.28 27.35 -46.10
N LEU A 3 -26.00 27.55 -44.81
CA LEU A 3 -25.86 26.48 -43.81
C LEU A 3 -26.99 25.44 -43.91
N ALA A 4 -28.22 25.90 -44.18
CA ALA A 4 -29.39 25.06 -44.39
C ALA A 4 -29.30 24.09 -45.59
N GLU A 5 -28.61 24.43 -46.68
CA GLU A 5 -28.40 23.54 -47.83
C GLU A 5 -27.35 22.47 -47.52
N ALA A 6 -26.27 22.85 -46.82
CA ALA A 6 -25.25 21.90 -46.36
C ALA A 6 -25.81 20.90 -45.33
N THR A 7 -26.62 21.38 -44.38
CA THR A 7 -27.29 20.54 -43.38
C THR A 7 -28.31 19.60 -44.03
N ARG A 8 -29.03 20.05 -45.06
CA ARG A 8 -29.93 19.21 -45.86
C ARG A 8 -29.19 18.09 -46.59
N ALA A 9 -28.07 18.39 -47.22
CA ALA A 9 -27.23 17.39 -47.90
C ALA A 9 -26.66 16.35 -46.92
N LEU A 10 -26.27 16.77 -45.71
CA LEU A 10 -25.77 15.88 -44.66
C LEU A 10 -26.85 14.97 -44.07
N ALA A 11 -28.11 15.44 -44.00
CA ALA A 11 -29.21 14.69 -43.42
C ALA A 11 -29.59 13.47 -44.26
N GLY A 12 -29.60 13.55 -45.61
CA GLY A 12 -29.58 12.43 -46.56
C GLY A 12 -30.29 11.11 -46.16
N GLY A 13 -31.44 11.15 -45.49
CA GLY A 13 -32.17 9.96 -44.99
C GLY A 13 -31.53 9.25 -43.78
N ARG A 14 -30.51 9.82 -43.13
CA ARG A 14 -29.78 9.27 -41.98
C ARG A 14 -30.15 10.03 -40.69
N ARG A 15 -30.08 9.35 -39.54
CA ARG A 15 -30.13 10.01 -38.22
C ARG A 15 -28.90 10.90 -38.03
N LEU A 16 -29.07 12.21 -38.17
CA LEU A 16 -28.00 13.19 -37.99
C LEU A 16 -27.89 13.64 -36.54
N ARG A 17 -26.67 13.63 -35.99
CA ARG A 17 -26.34 14.18 -34.67
C ARG A 17 -25.29 15.25 -34.83
N VAL A 18 -25.55 16.42 -34.27
CA VAL A 18 -24.63 17.56 -34.37
C VAL A 18 -24.24 18.00 -32.97
N VAL A 19 -22.94 18.00 -32.69
CA VAL A 19 -22.38 18.54 -31.46
C VAL A 19 -21.71 19.86 -31.79
N GLU A 20 -22.25 20.96 -31.28
CA GLU A 20 -21.65 22.28 -31.36
C GLU A 20 -20.64 22.46 -30.23
N ILE A 21 -19.35 22.51 -30.58
CA ILE A 21 -18.26 22.70 -29.61
C ILE A 21 -17.91 24.18 -29.55
N THR A 22 -18.60 24.92 -28.67
CA THR A 22 -18.39 26.36 -28.49
C THR A 22 -18.62 26.76 -27.01
N PRO A 23 -18.05 27.88 -26.54
CA PRO A 23 -18.31 28.41 -25.19
C PRO A 23 -19.76 28.84 -25.01
N HIS A 24 -20.40 29.27 -26.09
CA HIS A 24 -21.81 29.65 -26.18
C HIS A 24 -22.39 29.16 -27.51
N PRO A 25 -23.63 28.65 -27.57
CA PRO A 25 -24.22 28.17 -28.81
C PRO A 25 -24.52 29.36 -29.74
N VAL A 26 -23.87 29.40 -30.89
CA VAL A 26 -24.01 30.45 -31.91
C VAL A 26 -24.78 29.93 -33.12
N VAL A 27 -24.58 28.65 -33.48
CA VAL A 27 -25.14 28.09 -34.73
C VAL A 27 -26.29 27.11 -34.47
N SER A 28 -26.51 26.68 -33.23
CA SER A 28 -27.57 25.74 -32.84
C SER A 28 -28.97 26.12 -33.36
N HIS A 29 -29.36 27.40 -33.27
CA HIS A 29 -30.67 27.85 -33.73
C HIS A 29 -30.82 27.78 -35.25
N SER A 30 -29.78 28.20 -35.98
CA SER A 30 -29.73 28.17 -37.45
C SER A 30 -29.72 26.74 -37.99
N LEU A 31 -29.00 25.84 -37.32
CA LEU A 31 -29.00 24.41 -37.63
C LEU A 31 -30.37 23.79 -37.39
N ARG A 32 -31.03 24.13 -36.28
CA ARG A 32 -32.36 23.60 -35.94
C ARG A 32 -33.40 23.98 -36.99
N ARG A 33 -33.45 25.26 -37.37
CA ARG A 33 -34.33 25.74 -38.45
C ARG A 33 -34.07 25.03 -39.79
N GLY A 34 -32.82 24.75 -40.11
CA GLY A 34 -32.46 24.03 -41.33
C GLY A 34 -32.89 22.56 -41.32
N LEU A 35 -32.94 21.96 -40.13
CA LEU A 35 -33.28 20.56 -39.90
C LEU A 35 -34.78 20.30 -39.74
N ASP A 36 -35.52 21.23 -39.13
CA ASP A 36 -36.99 21.16 -39.01
C ASP A 36 -37.67 21.13 -40.40
N ALA A 37 -37.00 21.64 -41.44
CA ALA A 37 -37.44 21.59 -42.82
C ALA A 37 -37.25 20.22 -43.51
N VAL A 38 -36.58 19.27 -42.86
CA VAL A 38 -36.24 17.94 -43.38
C VAL A 38 -36.95 16.90 -42.52
N GLY A 39 -38.16 16.51 -42.90
CA GLY A 39 -38.95 15.54 -42.14
C GLY A 39 -38.19 14.24 -41.86
N GLY A 40 -38.26 13.75 -40.63
CA GLY A 40 -37.56 12.56 -40.12
C GLY A 40 -37.50 12.53 -38.59
N ASP A 41 -36.87 11.51 -38.00
CA ASP A 41 -36.59 11.46 -36.56
C ASP A 41 -35.87 12.74 -36.13
N GLN A 42 -36.36 13.39 -35.05
CA GLN A 42 -35.89 14.72 -34.66
C GLN A 42 -34.36 14.74 -34.45
N PRO A 43 -33.61 15.55 -35.21
CA PRO A 43 -32.17 15.66 -35.05
C PRO A 43 -31.85 16.38 -33.74
N ARG A 44 -30.88 15.82 -32.99
CA ARG A 44 -30.43 16.38 -31.71
C ARG A 44 -29.21 17.26 -31.93
N ILE A 45 -29.35 18.53 -31.55
CA ILE A 45 -28.26 19.50 -31.50
C ILE A 45 -27.84 19.62 -30.04
N LEU A 46 -26.60 19.21 -29.76
CA LEU A 46 -25.98 19.24 -28.45
C LEU A 46 -24.95 20.37 -28.45
N SER A 47 -24.83 21.12 -27.35
CA SER A 47 -23.82 22.19 -27.25
C SER A 47 -23.00 22.03 -25.99
N THR A 48 -21.68 22.19 -26.13
CA THR A 48 -20.72 22.04 -25.02
C THR A 48 -20.66 23.23 -24.08
N GLY A 49 -21.29 24.36 -24.44
CA GLY A 49 -21.35 25.57 -23.63
C GLY A 49 -22.78 26.10 -23.50
N ARG A 50 -23.21 26.41 -22.28
CA ARG A 50 -24.51 27.05 -22.01
C ARG A 50 -24.34 28.20 -21.02
N ARG A 51 -24.99 29.33 -21.31
CA ARG A 51 -24.98 30.49 -20.41
C ARG A 51 -25.60 30.08 -19.07
N GLY A 52 -24.90 30.34 -17.97
CA GLY A 52 -25.37 30.02 -16.61
C GLY A 52 -25.16 28.56 -16.17
N GLN A 53 -24.47 27.72 -16.97
CA GLN A 53 -24.08 26.37 -16.57
C GLN A 53 -22.56 26.22 -16.53
N GLY A 54 -22.06 25.37 -15.62
CA GLY A 54 -20.65 25.04 -15.58
C GLY A 54 -20.23 24.21 -16.80
N ALA A 55 -19.09 24.54 -17.41
CA ALA A 55 -18.59 23.88 -18.63
C ALA A 55 -18.50 22.34 -18.47
N ARG A 56 -18.15 21.86 -17.28
CA ARG A 56 -18.13 20.43 -16.95
C ARG A 56 -19.52 19.80 -17.05
N GLN A 57 -20.53 20.44 -16.48
CA GLN A 57 -21.91 19.95 -16.50
C GLN A 57 -22.44 19.89 -17.92
N SER A 58 -22.18 20.92 -18.74
CA SER A 58 -22.58 20.92 -20.15
C SER A 58 -21.90 19.79 -20.95
N LEU A 59 -20.62 19.49 -20.69
CA LEU A 59 -19.93 18.36 -21.32
C LEU A 59 -20.47 16.99 -20.86
N GLU A 60 -20.80 16.84 -19.58
CA GLU A 60 -21.42 15.63 -19.02
C GLU A 60 -22.82 15.40 -19.63
N ASP A 61 -23.62 16.45 -19.82
CA ASP A 61 -24.92 16.40 -20.49
C ASP A 61 -24.81 15.97 -21.96
N VAL A 62 -23.81 16.49 -22.70
CA VAL A 62 -23.54 16.07 -24.08
C VAL A 62 -23.14 14.60 -24.14
N ALA A 63 -22.24 14.16 -23.24
CA ALA A 63 -21.83 12.77 -23.16
C ALA A 63 -23.01 11.83 -22.83
N ALA A 64 -23.88 12.22 -21.89
CA ALA A 64 -25.09 11.46 -21.57
C ALA A 64 -26.07 11.38 -22.74
N ALA A 65 -26.29 12.49 -23.44
CA ALA A 65 -27.14 12.49 -24.62
C ALA A 65 -26.60 11.59 -25.74
N LEU A 66 -25.28 11.60 -25.98
CA LEU A 66 -24.64 10.69 -26.96
C LEU A 66 -24.78 9.22 -26.56
N TRP A 67 -24.64 8.89 -25.28
CA TRP A 67 -24.80 7.52 -24.77
C TRP A 67 -26.25 7.02 -24.88
N CYS A 68 -27.24 7.82 -24.48
CA CYS A 68 -28.67 7.49 -24.66
C CYS A 68 -29.02 7.24 -26.13
N ASP A 69 -28.26 7.86 -27.02
CA ASP A 69 -28.40 7.77 -28.46
C ASP A 69 -27.62 6.57 -29.07
N GLY A 70 -26.96 5.76 -28.24
CA GLY A 70 -26.26 4.54 -28.63
C GLY A 70 -24.78 4.74 -28.98
N ALA A 71 -24.20 5.91 -28.75
CA ALA A 71 -22.76 6.11 -28.90
C ALA A 71 -22.00 5.42 -27.74
N ASP A 72 -20.89 4.76 -28.06
CA ASP A 72 -19.99 4.21 -27.05
C ASP A 72 -19.19 5.34 -26.39
N VAL A 73 -19.68 5.81 -25.24
CA VAL A 73 -19.07 6.90 -24.48
C VAL A 73 -18.12 6.33 -23.44
N ARG A 74 -16.85 6.75 -23.50
CA ARG A 74 -15.84 6.43 -22.49
C ARG A 74 -16.07 7.25 -21.21
N TRP A 75 -16.99 6.80 -20.37
CA TRP A 75 -17.38 7.46 -19.12
C TRP A 75 -16.23 7.76 -18.15
N GLY A 76 -15.17 6.96 -18.18
CA GLY A 76 -13.95 7.22 -17.40
C GLY A 76 -13.28 8.56 -17.76
N ALA A 77 -13.24 8.90 -19.06
CA ALA A 77 -12.68 10.18 -19.52
C ALA A 77 -13.59 11.37 -19.18
N VAL A 78 -14.91 11.20 -19.31
CA VAL A 78 -15.92 12.24 -19.03
C VAL A 78 -15.96 12.60 -17.54
N THR A 79 -15.95 11.60 -16.67
CA THR A 79 -15.99 11.81 -15.21
C THR A 79 -14.65 12.29 -14.64
N GLY A 80 -13.59 12.40 -15.45
CA GLY A 80 -12.26 12.74 -14.97
C GLY A 80 -11.58 11.62 -14.17
N ARG A 81 -12.06 10.37 -14.30
CA ARG A 81 -11.39 9.19 -13.75
C ARG A 81 -10.13 8.92 -14.58
N ARG A 82 -9.03 9.58 -14.18
CA ARG A 82 -7.68 9.38 -14.73
C ARG A 82 -7.40 7.87 -14.83
N ARG A 83 -7.18 7.37 -16.06
CA ARG A 83 -6.42 6.13 -16.24
C ARG A 83 -5.08 6.34 -15.54
N ARG A 84 -4.71 5.45 -14.62
CA ARG A 84 -3.45 5.50 -13.88
C ARG A 84 -2.30 5.42 -14.88
N SER A 85 -1.75 6.57 -15.26
CA SER A 85 -0.49 6.67 -16.02
C SER A 85 0.67 6.62 -15.03
N ALA A 86 0.82 5.48 -14.38
CA ALA A 86 2.02 5.13 -13.63
C ALA A 86 2.41 3.72 -14.06
N ALA A 87 3.71 3.43 -14.10
CA ALA A 87 4.18 2.06 -14.29
C ALA A 87 3.44 1.14 -13.30
N PRO A 88 2.98 -0.05 -13.74
CA PRO A 88 2.17 -0.92 -12.90
C PRO A 88 2.99 -1.37 -11.69
N LEU A 89 2.65 -0.83 -10.51
CA LEU A 89 3.22 -1.27 -9.25
C LEU A 89 2.69 -2.67 -8.91
N PRO A 90 3.50 -3.57 -8.33
CA PRO A 90 3.03 -4.86 -7.86
C PRO A 90 1.86 -4.72 -6.89
N VAL A 91 0.79 -5.50 -7.13
CA VAL A 91 -0.42 -5.52 -6.28
C VAL A 91 -0.48 -6.78 -5.44
N ALA A 92 -1.17 -6.69 -4.30
CA ALA A 92 -1.58 -7.85 -3.51
C ALA A 92 -3.00 -8.25 -3.90
N LEU A 93 -3.14 -9.29 -4.71
CA LEU A 93 -4.42 -9.86 -5.10
C LEU A 93 -4.86 -10.91 -4.08
N THR A 94 -5.94 -10.64 -3.36
CA THR A 94 -6.45 -11.48 -2.28
C THR A 94 -7.45 -12.51 -2.78
N VAL A 95 -7.39 -13.73 -2.26
CA VAL A 95 -8.39 -14.78 -2.49
C VAL A 95 -8.61 -15.58 -1.22
N SER A 96 -9.87 -15.90 -0.91
CA SER A 96 -10.21 -16.63 0.31
C SER A 96 -11.29 -17.69 0.10
N GLY A 97 -11.40 -18.63 1.04
CA GLY A 97 -12.42 -19.68 1.06
C GLY A 97 -12.69 -20.16 2.50
N ARG A 98 -13.86 -20.79 2.73
CA ARG A 98 -14.14 -21.45 4.02
C ARG A 98 -13.36 -22.76 4.23
N THR A 99 -12.81 -23.31 3.15
CA THR A 99 -11.93 -24.49 3.17
C THR A 99 -10.77 -24.27 2.20
N ALA A 100 -9.69 -25.04 2.36
CA ALA A 100 -8.57 -25.01 1.42
C ALA A 100 -9.01 -25.30 -0.03
N ARG A 101 -9.93 -26.25 -0.20
CA ARG A 101 -10.55 -26.58 -1.50
C ARG A 101 -11.37 -25.43 -2.08
N ALA A 102 -12.25 -24.81 -1.29
CA ALA A 102 -13.05 -23.68 -1.77
C ALA A 102 -12.16 -22.48 -2.15
N ARG A 103 -11.04 -22.26 -1.44
CA ARG A 103 -10.04 -21.26 -1.82
C ARG A 103 -9.38 -21.60 -3.16
N ALA A 104 -9.01 -22.86 -3.40
CA ALA A 104 -8.45 -23.32 -4.66
C ALA A 104 -9.43 -23.15 -5.84
N GLU A 105 -10.71 -23.49 -5.63
CA GLU A 105 -11.78 -23.29 -6.63
C GLU A 105 -12.00 -21.79 -6.93
N ASN A 106 -11.98 -20.93 -5.91
CA ASN A 106 -12.04 -19.47 -6.09
C ASN A 106 -10.81 -18.94 -6.85
N ALA A 107 -9.62 -19.50 -6.58
CA ALA A 107 -8.40 -19.13 -7.29
C ALA A 107 -8.47 -19.49 -8.78
N ALA A 108 -8.97 -20.68 -9.13
CA ALA A 108 -9.15 -21.10 -10.52
C ALA A 108 -10.10 -20.18 -11.29
N ARG A 109 -11.24 -19.80 -10.67
CA ARG A 109 -12.21 -18.86 -11.27
C ARG A 109 -11.60 -17.47 -11.49
N LEU A 110 -10.83 -16.98 -10.51
CA LEU A 110 -10.18 -15.69 -10.62
C LEU A 110 -9.05 -15.70 -11.67
N ALA A 111 -8.31 -16.82 -11.77
CA ALA A 111 -7.31 -16.99 -12.83
C ALA A 111 -7.95 -16.91 -14.23
N ALA A 112 -9.07 -17.60 -14.45
CA ALA A 112 -9.81 -17.54 -15.70
C ALA A 112 -10.34 -16.13 -16.01
N ARG A 113 -10.76 -15.36 -14.99
CA ARG A 113 -11.17 -13.96 -15.17
C ARG A 113 -10.01 -13.06 -15.63
N LEU A 114 -8.77 -13.38 -15.25
CA LEU A 114 -7.59 -12.60 -15.62
C LEU A 114 -7.07 -12.92 -17.03
N ASP A 115 -7.53 -14.00 -17.67
CA ASP A 115 -7.16 -14.32 -19.04
C ASP A 115 -7.66 -13.24 -20.00
N GLY A 116 -6.72 -12.70 -20.80
CA GLY A 116 -7.00 -11.57 -21.70
C GLY A 116 -7.26 -10.23 -21.00
N THR A 117 -7.13 -10.13 -19.67
CA THR A 117 -7.29 -8.86 -18.95
C THR A 117 -6.03 -8.00 -19.10
N PRO A 118 -6.14 -6.76 -19.61
CA PRO A 118 -5.01 -5.84 -19.69
C PRO A 118 -4.35 -5.60 -18.33
N ASP A 119 -3.02 -5.51 -18.28
CA ASP A 119 -2.28 -5.27 -17.03
C ASP A 119 -2.69 -3.96 -16.33
N ALA A 120 -3.18 -2.98 -17.11
CA ALA A 120 -3.70 -1.72 -16.60
C ALA A 120 -4.94 -1.88 -15.69
N ASP A 121 -5.69 -2.98 -15.83
CA ASP A 121 -6.93 -3.24 -15.11
C ASP A 121 -6.70 -4.13 -13.86
N LEU A 122 -5.52 -4.76 -13.74
CA LEU A 122 -5.16 -5.60 -12.59
C LEU A 122 -5.30 -4.86 -11.23
N PRO A 123 -4.92 -3.57 -11.10
CA PRO A 123 -5.11 -2.84 -9.85
C PRO A 123 -6.58 -2.74 -9.42
N ASP A 124 -7.52 -2.62 -10.37
CA ASP A 124 -8.96 -2.54 -10.09
C ASP A 124 -9.53 -3.91 -9.69
N VAL A 125 -9.00 -5.00 -10.27
CA VAL A 125 -9.28 -6.37 -9.82
C VAL A 125 -8.79 -6.59 -8.38
N ALA A 126 -7.56 -6.18 -8.07
CA ALA A 126 -6.98 -6.30 -6.73
C ALA A 126 -7.72 -5.43 -5.70
N TYR A 127 -8.07 -4.19 -6.07
CA TYR A 127 -8.92 -3.30 -5.28
C TYR A 127 -10.25 -3.97 -4.96
N THR A 128 -10.92 -4.53 -5.97
CA THR A 128 -12.23 -5.17 -5.79
C THR A 128 -12.14 -6.40 -4.90
N ALA A 129 -11.12 -7.25 -5.09
CA ALA A 129 -10.90 -8.41 -4.24
C ALA A 129 -10.62 -8.00 -2.78
N ALA A 130 -9.88 -6.90 -2.56
CA ALA A 130 -9.55 -6.42 -1.22
C ALA A 130 -10.71 -5.75 -0.49
N ARG A 131 -11.55 -4.97 -1.20
CA ARG A 131 -12.56 -4.06 -0.61
C ARG A 131 -13.99 -4.57 -0.71
N HIS A 132 -14.30 -5.37 -1.72
CA HIS A 132 -15.66 -5.75 -2.10
C HIS A 132 -15.89 -7.27 -2.05
N ARG A 133 -14.99 -8.01 -1.37
CA ARG A 133 -15.14 -9.43 -1.08
C ARG A 133 -14.93 -9.69 0.40
N SER A 134 -15.62 -10.73 0.90
CA SER A 134 -15.43 -11.21 2.26
C SER A 134 -14.10 -11.97 2.39
N HIS A 135 -13.38 -11.72 3.49
CA HIS A 135 -12.09 -12.35 3.78
C HIS A 135 -12.25 -13.55 4.72
N LEU A 136 -12.51 -14.72 4.13
CA LEU A 136 -12.75 -15.98 4.84
C LEU A 136 -11.47 -16.55 5.47
N GLU A 137 -11.59 -17.66 6.22
CA GLU A 137 -10.50 -18.25 7.02
C GLU A 137 -9.29 -18.73 6.21
N TYR A 138 -9.51 -19.48 5.12
CA TYR A 138 -8.41 -19.97 4.28
C TYR A 138 -8.08 -18.88 3.27
N ARG A 139 -6.97 -18.18 3.50
CA ARG A 139 -6.54 -17.02 2.70
C ARG A 139 -5.35 -17.37 1.82
N ALA A 140 -5.25 -16.64 0.72
CA ALA A 140 -4.04 -16.52 -0.05
C ALA A 140 -3.92 -15.10 -0.60
N SER A 141 -2.68 -14.67 -0.81
CA SER A 141 -2.34 -13.41 -1.45
C SER A 141 -1.36 -13.69 -2.58
N VAL A 142 -1.65 -13.14 -3.75
CA VAL A 142 -0.78 -13.19 -4.93
C VAL A 142 -0.15 -11.83 -5.13
N VAL A 143 1.18 -11.78 -5.18
CA VAL A 143 1.94 -10.57 -5.51
C VAL A 143 2.32 -10.64 -6.98
N ALA A 144 1.80 -9.71 -7.78
CA ALA A 144 2.01 -9.70 -9.21
C ALA A 144 2.06 -8.27 -9.77
N ALA A 145 2.84 -8.07 -10.83
CA ALA A 145 2.91 -6.81 -11.59
C ALA A 145 2.17 -6.88 -12.94
N SER A 146 1.64 -8.05 -13.32
CA SER A 146 0.87 -8.26 -14.55
C SER A 146 -0.25 -9.28 -14.34
N SER A 147 -1.29 -9.20 -15.17
CA SER A 147 -2.43 -10.13 -15.16
C SER A 147 -1.97 -11.56 -15.41
N ALA A 148 -0.97 -11.74 -16.28
CA ALA A 148 -0.37 -13.05 -16.57
C ALA A 148 0.38 -13.64 -15.35
N GLU A 149 1.19 -12.83 -14.65
CA GLU A 149 1.87 -13.25 -13.41
C GLU A 149 0.86 -13.64 -12.34
N ALA A 150 -0.22 -12.85 -12.19
CA ALA A 150 -1.29 -13.12 -11.24
C ALA A 150 -2.04 -14.41 -11.57
N ALA A 151 -2.45 -14.61 -12.82
CA ALA A 151 -3.14 -15.80 -13.28
C ALA A 151 -2.29 -17.07 -13.10
N GLY A 152 -0.99 -17.01 -13.42
CA GLY A 152 -0.05 -18.11 -13.20
C GLY A 152 0.04 -18.55 -11.73
N ALA A 153 0.13 -17.59 -10.81
CA ALA A 153 0.16 -17.86 -9.38
C ALA A 153 -1.16 -18.44 -8.84
N LEU A 154 -2.30 -17.95 -9.35
CA LEU A 154 -3.62 -18.46 -8.98
C LEU A 154 -3.88 -19.88 -9.49
N ARG A 155 -3.41 -20.21 -10.70
CA ARG A 155 -3.44 -21.60 -11.21
C ARG A 155 -2.56 -22.52 -10.36
N ALA A 156 -1.36 -22.09 -10.00
CA ALA A 156 -0.52 -22.85 -9.08
C ALA A 156 -1.24 -23.10 -7.75
N LEU A 157 -1.92 -22.10 -7.19
CA LEU A 157 -2.75 -22.28 -6.00
C LEU A 157 -3.90 -23.28 -6.20
N ALA A 158 -4.58 -23.22 -7.35
CA ALA A 158 -5.67 -24.13 -7.68
C ALA A 158 -5.21 -25.59 -7.77
N ASP A 159 -4.01 -25.82 -8.32
CA ASP A 159 -3.38 -27.14 -8.47
C ASP A 159 -2.66 -27.63 -7.20
N GLY A 160 -2.67 -26.85 -6.12
CA GLY A 160 -1.93 -27.17 -4.89
C GLY A 160 -0.41 -27.04 -5.00
N ARG A 161 0.09 -26.31 -5.98
CA ARG A 161 1.52 -26.06 -6.23
C ARG A 161 2.01 -24.76 -5.59
N THR A 162 3.29 -24.69 -5.27
CA THR A 162 3.94 -23.46 -4.80
C THR A 162 4.26 -22.51 -5.96
N HIS A 163 4.28 -21.21 -5.70
CA HIS A 163 4.69 -20.20 -6.68
C HIS A 163 5.37 -19.02 -5.97
N ARG A 164 6.37 -18.39 -6.61
CA ARG A 164 7.16 -17.30 -5.98
C ARG A 164 6.30 -16.14 -5.49
N GLY A 165 5.27 -15.77 -6.25
CA GLY A 165 4.34 -14.69 -5.93
C GLY A 165 3.21 -15.09 -4.99
N LEU A 166 3.10 -16.37 -4.61
CA LEU A 166 1.98 -16.90 -3.85
C LEU A 166 2.33 -17.00 -2.36
N ILE A 167 1.42 -16.50 -1.52
CA ILE A 167 1.46 -16.64 -0.06
C ILE A 167 0.13 -17.29 0.34
N THR A 168 0.18 -18.34 1.15
CA THR A 168 -1.02 -19.04 1.63
C THR A 168 -0.98 -19.21 3.14
N GLY A 169 -2.15 -19.31 3.75
CA GLY A 169 -2.27 -19.52 5.19
C GLY A 169 -3.72 -19.56 5.62
N ARG A 170 -3.92 -19.57 6.93
CA ARG A 170 -5.22 -19.57 7.57
C ARG A 170 -5.27 -18.43 8.57
N ALA A 171 -6.26 -17.55 8.43
CA ALA A 171 -6.52 -16.52 9.41
C ALA A 171 -7.04 -17.19 10.69
N ALA A 172 -6.29 -17.03 11.78
CA ALA A 172 -6.64 -17.53 13.10
C ALA A 172 -6.17 -16.53 14.16
N ALA A 173 -6.83 -16.54 15.32
CA ALA A 173 -6.28 -15.92 16.51
C ALA A 173 -4.90 -16.55 16.76
N GLY A 174 -3.88 -15.72 16.78
CA GLY A 174 -2.49 -16.13 16.88
C GLY A 174 -1.68 -15.07 17.61
N PRO A 175 -0.39 -15.34 17.87
CA PRO A 175 0.43 -14.46 18.68
C PRO A 175 0.47 -13.04 18.11
N GLY A 176 0.49 -12.03 18.98
CA GLY A 176 0.59 -10.62 18.62
C GLY A 176 1.76 -10.32 17.69
N LEU A 177 1.65 -9.21 16.97
CA LEU A 177 2.69 -8.77 16.03
C LEU A 177 3.75 -7.95 16.75
N ALA A 178 4.99 -8.42 16.76
CA ALA A 178 6.16 -7.64 17.09
C ALA A 178 6.69 -6.90 15.85
N VAL A 179 6.89 -5.59 15.96
CA VAL A 179 7.57 -4.81 14.92
C VAL A 179 9.04 -4.60 15.31
N LEU A 180 9.93 -4.95 14.39
CA LEU A 180 11.37 -4.95 14.60
C LEU A 180 12.03 -3.86 13.75
N PHE A 181 12.85 -3.05 14.41
CA PHE A 181 13.69 -2.03 13.79
C PHE A 181 15.15 -2.50 13.87
N THR A 182 15.62 -3.17 12.82
CA THR A 182 16.96 -3.75 12.82
C THR A 182 18.00 -2.70 12.39
N GLY A 183 19.13 -2.64 13.09
CA GLY A 183 20.27 -1.75 12.75
C GLY A 183 21.15 -2.27 11.59
N GLU A 184 20.79 -3.43 11.04
CA GLU A 184 21.37 -4.02 9.84
C GLU A 184 20.28 -4.00 8.76
N GLY A 185 20.60 -3.39 7.63
CA GLY A 185 19.68 -3.22 6.52
C GLY A 185 20.46 -3.12 5.23
N ASP A 186 19.74 -3.16 4.13
CA ASP A 186 20.32 -3.02 2.80
C ASP A 186 20.86 -1.59 2.62
N ARG A 187 22.13 -1.36 2.94
CA ARG A 187 22.81 -0.06 2.87
C ARG A 187 23.22 0.27 1.43
N ARG A 188 22.37 -0.05 0.45
CA ARG A 188 22.61 0.30 -0.95
C ARG A 188 22.20 1.75 -1.19
N PRO A 189 22.98 2.51 -1.98
CA PRO A 189 22.52 3.79 -2.52
C PRO A 189 21.15 3.62 -3.20
N GLY A 190 20.22 4.54 -2.93
CA GLY A 190 18.86 4.49 -3.46
C GLY A 190 17.88 3.62 -2.65
N ALA A 191 18.26 3.06 -1.51
CA ALA A 191 17.30 2.42 -0.60
C ALA A 191 16.17 3.40 -0.20
N GLY A 192 14.93 2.92 -0.21
CA GLY A 192 13.71 3.70 0.01
C GLY A 192 13.21 4.48 -1.20
N ARG A 193 14.00 4.61 -2.29
CA ARG A 193 13.61 5.41 -3.47
C ARG A 193 12.40 4.85 -4.20
N GLY A 194 12.28 3.52 -4.28
CA GLY A 194 11.12 2.87 -4.91
C GLY A 194 9.85 3.16 -4.12
N LEU A 195 9.93 3.06 -2.79
CA LEU A 195 8.82 3.37 -1.88
C LEU A 195 8.44 4.85 -1.90
N TYR A 196 9.44 5.74 -1.97
CA TYR A 196 9.26 7.19 -2.08
C TYR A 196 8.48 7.61 -3.32
N GLY A 197 8.76 6.96 -4.46
CA GLY A 197 8.00 7.17 -5.70
C GLY A 197 6.59 6.57 -5.65
N ALA A 198 6.45 5.40 -5.03
CA ALA A 198 5.21 4.63 -5.04
C ALA A 198 4.14 5.10 -4.02
N PHE A 199 4.55 5.54 -2.83
CA PHE A 199 3.64 5.77 -1.71
C PHE A 199 3.78 7.21 -1.16
N PRO A 200 2.80 8.10 -1.41
CA PRO A 200 2.85 9.50 -0.95
C PRO A 200 3.03 9.65 0.57
N GLU A 201 2.43 8.74 1.33
CA GLU A 201 2.46 8.74 2.80
C GLU A 201 3.82 8.33 3.35
N PHE A 202 4.49 7.39 2.68
CA PHE A 202 5.88 7.05 2.97
C PHE A 202 6.80 8.24 2.67
N ARG A 203 6.63 8.87 1.50
CA ARG A 203 7.40 10.06 1.11
C ARG A 203 7.28 11.17 2.16
N ARG A 204 6.06 11.56 2.52
CA ARG A 204 5.83 12.59 3.54
C ARG A 204 6.53 12.26 4.85
N ALA A 205 6.39 11.02 5.33
CA ALA A 205 7.03 10.60 6.57
C ALA A 205 8.56 10.58 6.49
N LEU A 206 9.13 10.23 5.34
CA LEU A 206 10.57 10.28 5.11
C LEU A 206 11.08 11.72 5.06
N ASP A 207 10.37 12.62 4.36
CA ASP A 207 10.72 14.04 4.27
C ASP A 207 10.74 14.71 5.65
N GLU A 208 9.71 14.43 6.47
CA GLU A 208 9.66 14.91 7.86
C GLU A 208 10.83 14.39 8.71
N ALA A 209 11.18 13.11 8.58
CA ALA A 209 12.29 12.53 9.31
C ALA A 209 13.65 13.09 8.85
N CYS A 210 13.85 13.29 7.54
CA CYS A 210 15.04 13.94 6.99
C CYS A 210 15.15 15.38 7.51
N ALA A 211 14.07 16.16 7.45
CA ALA A 211 14.07 17.54 7.94
C ALA A 211 14.43 17.66 9.44
N ALA A 212 14.01 16.69 10.26
CA ALA A 212 14.38 16.64 11.68
C ALA A 212 15.86 16.26 11.91
N LEU A 213 16.49 15.53 10.98
CA LEU A 213 17.87 15.04 11.07
C LEU A 213 18.88 16.02 10.49
N ASP A 214 18.53 16.72 9.41
CA ASP A 214 19.41 17.58 8.63
C ASP A 214 20.18 18.62 9.47
N PRO A 215 19.62 19.25 10.53
CA PRO A 215 20.38 20.15 11.41
C PRO A 215 21.59 19.52 12.11
N TYR A 216 21.64 18.18 12.21
CA TYR A 216 22.68 17.44 12.93
C TYR A 216 23.66 16.71 11.99
N LEU A 217 23.50 16.88 10.67
CA LEU A 217 24.27 16.19 9.64
C LEU A 217 25.08 17.19 8.81
N PRO A 218 26.26 16.79 8.30
CA PRO A 218 27.08 17.68 7.49
C PRO A 218 26.53 17.87 6.06
N LEU A 219 25.61 17.02 5.62
CA LEU A 219 24.92 17.09 4.33
C LEU A 219 23.45 16.70 4.51
N PRO A 220 22.53 17.19 3.66
CA PRO A 220 21.14 16.76 3.66
C PRO A 220 21.02 15.24 3.50
N LEU A 221 20.29 14.59 4.40
CA LEU A 221 20.19 13.12 4.43
C LEU A 221 19.59 12.57 3.13
N ALA A 222 18.60 13.25 2.57
CA ALA A 222 17.96 12.85 1.32
C ALA A 222 18.95 12.81 0.14
N ALA A 223 19.93 13.73 0.11
CA ALA A 223 20.96 13.74 -0.93
C ALA A 223 21.87 12.52 -0.84
N VAL A 224 22.17 12.04 0.37
CA VAL A 224 22.98 10.82 0.61
C VAL A 224 22.17 9.55 0.31
N LEU A 225 20.92 9.46 0.80
CA LEU A 225 20.04 8.31 0.57
C LEU A 225 19.77 8.10 -0.92
N PHE A 226 19.61 9.19 -1.66
CA PHE A 226 19.26 9.19 -3.08
C PHE A 226 20.44 9.55 -3.99
N ALA A 227 21.68 9.48 -3.50
CA ALA A 227 22.86 9.69 -4.33
C ALA A 227 22.82 8.78 -5.58
N ALA A 228 23.14 9.35 -6.74
CA ALA A 228 23.15 8.62 -8.00
C ALA A 228 24.49 7.89 -8.18
N GLY A 229 24.44 6.62 -8.56
CA GLY A 229 25.62 5.84 -8.97
C GLY A 229 26.57 5.45 -7.84
N ASP A 230 27.81 5.20 -8.22
CA ASP A 230 28.95 4.68 -7.45
C ASP A 230 29.99 5.77 -7.13
N GLY A 231 29.58 7.04 -7.21
CA GLY A 231 30.37 8.20 -6.84
C GLY A 231 30.74 8.27 -5.35
N PRO A 232 31.64 9.18 -4.95
CA PRO A 232 32.10 9.31 -3.56
C PRO A 232 30.95 9.53 -2.58
N ASP A 233 29.92 10.28 -2.98
CA ASP A 233 28.74 10.55 -2.16
C ASP A 233 27.90 9.29 -1.90
N ALA A 234 27.89 8.34 -2.85
CA ALA A 234 27.19 7.07 -2.70
C ALA A 234 27.82 6.20 -1.60
N LYS A 235 29.10 6.40 -1.29
CA LYS A 235 29.77 5.68 -0.19
C LYS A 235 29.39 6.22 1.19
N LEU A 236 28.86 7.45 1.27
CA LEU A 236 28.46 8.05 2.55
C LEU A 236 27.30 7.29 3.21
N VAL A 237 26.49 6.55 2.46
CA VAL A 237 25.44 5.66 3.00
C VAL A 237 26.00 4.58 3.95
N HIS A 238 27.32 4.31 3.89
CA HIS A 238 28.00 3.37 4.77
C HIS A 238 28.66 4.04 5.98
N ASP A 239 28.86 5.36 5.98
CA ASP A 239 29.39 6.09 7.13
C ASP A 239 28.36 6.06 8.26
N PRO A 240 28.71 5.62 9.50
CA PRO A 240 27.77 5.58 10.62
C PRO A 240 27.01 6.89 10.88
N ARG A 241 27.61 8.03 10.55
CA ARG A 241 27.00 9.37 10.68
C ARG A 241 25.80 9.57 9.75
N PHE A 242 25.72 8.84 8.64
CA PHE A 242 24.57 8.87 7.72
C PHE A 242 23.77 7.55 7.74
N ALA A 243 24.44 6.41 7.86
CA ALA A 243 23.83 5.10 7.85
C ALA A 243 22.79 4.93 8.97
N GLN A 244 23.08 5.41 10.18
CA GLN A 244 22.16 5.29 11.31
C GLN A 244 20.94 6.23 11.18
N PRO A 245 21.11 7.53 10.91
CA PRO A 245 20.02 8.42 10.53
C PRO A 245 19.17 7.92 9.36
N GLY A 246 19.80 7.39 8.30
CA GLY A 246 19.10 6.85 7.13
C GLY A 246 18.23 5.65 7.46
N LEU A 247 18.75 4.69 8.23
CA LEU A 247 17.98 3.54 8.71
C LEU A 247 16.83 3.97 9.63
N PHE A 248 17.07 4.94 10.50
CA PHE A 248 16.03 5.52 11.35
C PHE A 248 14.92 6.15 10.51
N ALA A 249 15.26 7.04 9.57
CA ALA A 249 14.30 7.75 8.75
C ALA A 249 13.41 6.80 7.93
N VAL A 250 14.02 5.80 7.27
CA VAL A 250 13.26 4.79 6.51
C VAL A 250 12.42 3.91 7.44
N GLY A 251 12.96 3.49 8.60
CA GLY A 251 12.23 2.71 9.58
C GLY A 251 10.98 3.42 10.11
N VAL A 252 11.11 4.71 10.44
CA VAL A 252 9.99 5.57 10.88
C VAL A 252 8.95 5.72 9.77
N ALA A 253 9.39 5.96 8.52
CA ALA A 253 8.48 6.10 7.38
C ALA A 253 7.72 4.80 7.08
N LEU A 254 8.39 3.64 7.12
CA LEU A 254 7.76 2.32 6.99
C LEU A 254 6.76 2.06 8.13
N PHE A 255 7.13 2.36 9.37
CA PHE A 255 6.25 2.14 10.51
C PHE A 255 4.97 2.98 10.39
N ARG A 256 5.09 4.26 10.03
CA ARG A 256 3.92 5.13 9.82
C ARG A 256 3.02 4.62 8.70
N LEU A 257 3.60 4.13 7.60
CA LEU A 257 2.83 3.50 6.52
C LEU A 257 2.08 2.25 6.99
N TRP A 258 2.74 1.37 7.76
CA TRP A 258 2.10 0.19 8.35
C TRP A 258 0.94 0.55 9.29
N ARG A 259 1.14 1.55 10.16
CA ARG A 259 0.10 2.06 11.06
C ARG A 259 -1.08 2.62 10.28
N LEU A 260 -0.84 3.34 9.19
CA LEU A 260 -1.87 3.86 8.29
C LEU A 260 -2.71 2.72 7.68
N TRP A 261 -2.08 1.62 7.29
CA TRP A 261 -2.75 0.42 6.78
C TRP A 261 -3.44 -0.43 7.86
N GLY A 262 -3.49 0.03 9.11
CA GLY A 262 -4.19 -0.64 10.20
C GLY A 262 -3.34 -1.66 10.97
N VAL A 263 -2.05 -1.78 10.66
CA VAL A 263 -1.17 -2.68 11.42
C VAL A 263 -1.01 -2.14 12.84
N ALA A 264 -1.36 -2.98 13.82
CA ALA A 264 -1.23 -2.67 15.24
C ALA A 264 -0.18 -3.59 15.87
N PRO A 265 1.02 -3.08 16.20
CA PRO A 265 2.01 -3.86 16.92
C PRO A 265 1.50 -4.16 18.34
N ALA A 266 1.65 -5.41 18.77
CA ALA A 266 1.53 -5.79 20.17
C ALA A 266 2.82 -5.44 20.94
N ALA A 267 3.95 -5.42 20.24
CA ALA A 267 5.24 -5.04 20.82
C ALA A 267 6.19 -4.46 19.77
N VAL A 268 7.24 -3.77 20.23
CA VAL A 268 8.35 -3.30 19.41
C VAL A 268 9.69 -3.75 19.98
N ALA A 269 10.68 -3.90 19.11
CA ALA A 269 12.08 -4.05 19.49
C ALA A 269 12.97 -3.40 18.42
N GLY A 270 14.17 -3.01 18.81
CA GLY A 270 15.16 -2.56 17.84
C GLY A 270 16.56 -3.06 18.17
N ARG A 271 17.45 -3.05 17.17
CA ARG A 271 18.86 -3.41 17.34
C ARG A 271 19.75 -2.21 17.04
N ALA A 272 20.68 -1.88 17.94
CA ALA A 272 21.57 -0.74 17.80
C ALA A 272 20.80 0.57 17.55
N ALA A 273 21.04 1.27 16.44
CA ALA A 273 20.33 2.50 16.09
C ALA A 273 18.82 2.30 15.87
N GLY A 274 18.41 1.08 15.46
CA GLY A 274 16.99 0.77 15.31
C GLY A 274 16.22 0.78 16.62
N GLU A 275 16.89 0.67 17.78
CA GLU A 275 16.25 0.84 19.07
C GLU A 275 15.75 2.28 19.28
N ILE A 276 16.41 3.29 18.70
CA ILE A 276 15.91 4.67 18.74
C ILE A 276 14.67 4.84 17.84
N ALA A 277 14.62 4.14 16.69
CA ALA A 277 13.43 4.11 15.84
C ALA A 277 12.24 3.42 16.53
N ALA A 278 12.50 2.33 17.25
CA ALA A 278 11.50 1.70 18.11
C ALA A 278 11.01 2.70 19.18
N ALA A 279 11.92 3.49 19.78
CA ALA A 279 11.59 4.47 20.83
C ALA A 279 10.58 5.48 20.32
N HIS A 280 10.84 6.01 19.13
CA HIS A 280 9.91 6.89 18.44
C HIS A 280 8.57 6.20 18.14
N ALA A 281 8.61 4.97 17.63
CA ALA A 281 7.42 4.19 17.30
C ALA A 281 6.52 3.91 18.52
N ALA A 282 7.12 3.70 19.70
CA ALA A 282 6.43 3.50 20.97
C ALA A 282 6.06 4.80 21.70
N GLY A 283 6.42 5.98 21.17
CA GLY A 283 6.13 7.27 21.81
C GLY A 283 7.04 7.62 22.99
N VAL A 284 8.12 6.87 23.21
CA VAL A 284 9.14 7.18 24.24
C VAL A 284 9.86 8.48 23.89
N LEU A 285 10.17 8.66 22.60
CA LEU A 285 10.80 9.87 22.06
C LEU A 285 9.90 10.48 20.99
N ASP A 286 9.79 11.80 20.97
CA ASP A 286 9.24 12.48 19.79
C ASP A 286 10.27 12.46 18.64
N LEU A 287 9.86 12.95 17.46
CA LEU A 287 10.70 12.88 16.28
C LEU A 287 11.98 13.74 16.43
N ALA A 288 11.90 14.89 17.08
CA ALA A 288 13.01 15.81 17.23
C ALA A 288 14.09 15.22 18.15
N ASP A 289 13.69 14.73 19.33
CA ASP A 289 14.63 14.10 20.25
C ASP A 289 15.20 12.79 19.69
N ALA A 290 14.38 11.98 19.02
CA ALA A 290 14.86 10.77 18.36
C ALA A 290 15.88 11.07 17.25
N ALA A 291 15.64 12.11 16.44
CA ALA A 291 16.56 12.57 15.41
C ALA A 291 17.90 13.06 16.00
N ARG A 292 17.83 13.85 17.07
CA ARG A 292 19.01 14.34 17.80
C ARG A 292 19.84 13.19 18.36
N LEU A 293 19.18 12.23 19.02
CA LEU A 293 19.84 11.09 19.66
C LEU A 293 20.48 10.14 18.64
N VAL A 294 19.79 9.82 17.53
CA VAL A 294 20.36 8.92 16.50
C VAL A 294 21.52 9.57 15.75
N ALA A 295 21.48 10.88 15.50
CA ALA A 295 22.61 11.60 14.90
C ALA A 295 23.84 11.60 15.83
N ALA A 296 23.65 11.85 17.14
CA ALA A 296 24.72 11.75 18.13
C ALA A 296 25.29 10.32 18.21
N ARG A 297 24.42 9.30 18.11
CA ARG A 297 24.86 7.88 18.07
C ARG A 297 25.72 7.58 16.85
N GLY A 298 25.37 8.12 15.69
CA GLY A 298 26.16 7.99 14.46
C GLY A 298 27.57 8.55 14.64
N ARG A 299 27.70 9.74 15.24
CA ARG A 299 29.00 10.35 15.58
C ARG A 299 29.79 9.51 16.59
N LEU A 300 29.15 9.03 17.66
CA LEU A 300 29.77 8.14 18.64
C LEU A 300 30.30 6.86 17.99
N THR A 301 29.52 6.25 17.11
CA THR A 301 29.93 5.01 16.42
C THR A 301 31.15 5.27 15.55
N ARG A 302 31.16 6.36 14.80
CA ARG A 302 32.31 6.78 13.98
C ARG A 302 33.55 7.06 14.84
N ALA A 303 33.39 7.72 15.99
CA ALA A 303 34.49 8.01 16.92
C ALA A 303 35.02 6.78 17.67
N ARG A 304 34.32 5.65 17.67
CA ARG A 304 34.86 4.40 18.22
C ARG A 304 35.81 3.68 17.27
N GLU A 305 35.71 3.97 15.98
CA GLU A 305 36.66 3.47 14.98
C GLU A 305 38.05 4.12 15.13
N TRP A 306 38.12 5.28 15.81
CA TRP A 306 39.32 6.10 15.95
C TRP A 306 39.40 6.67 17.35
N SER A 307 40.30 6.21 18.23
CA SER A 307 40.68 6.61 19.63
C SER A 307 39.90 7.67 20.48
N GLY A 308 39.02 8.51 19.97
CA GLY A 308 38.18 9.52 20.64
C GLY A 308 36.87 9.01 21.26
N ALA A 309 36.76 7.72 21.58
CA ALA A 309 35.54 7.13 22.13
C ALA A 309 35.06 7.81 23.43
N THR A 310 35.97 8.20 24.33
CA THR A 310 35.62 8.81 25.63
C THR A 310 34.94 10.16 25.48
N ALA A 311 35.46 11.04 24.61
CA ALA A 311 34.87 12.35 24.36
C ALA A 311 33.49 12.21 23.70
N ALA A 312 33.36 11.29 22.73
CA ALA A 312 32.10 11.04 22.04
C ALA A 312 31.03 10.41 22.95
N VAL A 313 31.40 9.59 23.93
CA VAL A 313 30.46 9.08 24.95
C VAL A 313 29.95 10.21 25.84
N ARG A 314 30.80 11.18 26.21
CA ARG A 314 30.38 12.36 26.99
C ARG A 314 29.40 13.22 26.21
N GLU A 315 29.69 13.50 24.94
CA GLU A 315 28.78 14.22 24.04
C GLU A 315 27.44 13.50 23.92
N PHE A 316 27.46 12.18 23.66
CA PHE A 316 26.23 11.38 23.55
C PHE A 316 25.41 11.39 24.84
N ARG A 317 26.06 11.29 26.01
CA ARG A 317 25.41 11.38 27.32
C ARG A 317 24.75 12.74 27.54
N GLN A 318 25.43 13.82 27.17
CA GLN A 318 24.84 15.16 27.25
C GLN A 318 23.58 15.26 26.38
N VAL A 319 23.66 14.81 25.13
CA VAL A 319 22.48 14.78 24.23
C VAL A 319 21.35 13.96 24.84
N ALA A 320 21.64 12.76 25.38
CA ALA A 320 20.63 11.94 26.03
C ALA A 320 19.98 12.64 27.23
N ALA A 321 20.76 13.34 28.07
CA ALA A 321 20.24 14.07 29.24
C ALA A 321 19.33 15.25 28.89
N GLU A 322 19.45 15.79 27.68
CA GLU A 322 18.63 16.91 27.19
C GLU A 322 17.35 16.46 26.49
N CYS A 323 17.21 15.17 26.16
CA CYS A 323 16.01 14.61 25.54
C CYS A 323 14.92 14.30 26.57
N VAL A 324 13.66 14.40 26.14
CA VAL A 324 12.50 14.07 26.98
C VAL A 324 12.02 12.66 26.67
N PHE A 325 12.24 11.74 27.61
CA PHE A 325 11.76 10.36 27.49
C PHE A 325 10.43 10.17 28.23
N ARG A 326 9.52 9.44 27.58
CA ARG A 326 8.20 9.10 28.09
C ARG A 326 8.05 7.59 28.26
N GLU A 327 7.03 7.15 28.99
CA GLU A 327 6.69 5.73 29.06
C GLU A 327 6.25 5.20 27.67
N PRO A 328 6.62 3.96 27.32
CA PRO A 328 6.26 3.38 26.04
C PRO A 328 4.76 3.06 25.98
N SER A 329 4.09 3.56 24.95
CA SER A 329 2.68 3.26 24.64
C SER A 329 2.46 1.88 24.00
N ILE A 330 3.54 1.20 23.61
CA ILE A 330 3.55 -0.15 23.02
C ILE A 330 4.57 -0.96 23.81
N ALA A 331 4.26 -2.22 24.13
CA ALA A 331 5.19 -3.08 24.86
C ALA A 331 6.57 -3.16 24.17
N TRP A 332 7.62 -3.07 24.97
CA TRP A 332 8.98 -2.88 24.49
C TRP A 332 9.88 -4.02 24.90
N ALA A 333 10.59 -4.64 23.97
CA ALA A 333 11.66 -5.57 24.31
C ALA A 333 13.04 -4.89 24.24
N SER A 334 13.66 -4.75 25.41
CA SER A 334 14.93 -4.07 25.59
C SER A 334 16.08 -4.99 25.21
N THR A 335 16.98 -4.49 24.35
CA THR A 335 18.21 -5.24 24.05
C THR A 335 19.32 -5.01 25.08
N VAL A 336 19.11 -4.10 26.03
CA VAL A 336 20.01 -3.92 27.18
C VAL A 336 19.72 -4.96 28.26
N THR A 337 18.45 -5.13 28.63
CA THR A 337 18.04 -6.06 29.69
C THR A 337 17.78 -7.47 29.17
N GLY A 338 17.47 -7.63 27.88
CA GLY A 338 17.07 -8.91 27.29
C GLY A 338 15.64 -9.33 27.62
N GLY A 339 14.85 -8.44 28.22
CA GLY A 339 13.46 -8.68 28.62
C GLY A 339 12.49 -7.62 28.08
N VAL A 340 11.21 -7.77 28.43
CA VAL A 340 10.24 -6.67 28.28
C VAL A 340 10.64 -5.56 29.25
N ALA A 341 10.75 -4.32 28.77
CA ALA A 341 11.16 -3.21 29.62
C ALA A 341 10.11 -2.96 30.71
N ALA A 342 10.58 -2.86 31.96
CA ALA A 342 9.78 -2.38 33.07
C ALA A 342 9.54 -0.87 32.94
N ALA A 343 8.49 -0.37 33.59
CA ALA A 343 8.21 1.06 33.69
C ALA A 343 9.45 1.84 34.17
N GLY A 344 9.66 3.02 33.62
CA GLY A 344 10.82 3.89 33.90
C GLY A 344 12.12 3.47 33.24
N THR A 345 12.26 2.21 32.78
CA THR A 345 13.55 1.68 32.27
C THR A 345 14.04 2.46 31.05
N VAL A 346 13.16 2.70 30.07
CA VAL A 346 13.51 3.42 28.83
C VAL A 346 13.35 4.94 28.96
N ALA A 347 12.78 5.39 30.08
CA ALA A 347 12.65 6.80 30.44
C ALA A 347 13.91 7.37 31.09
N ASP A 348 14.81 6.50 31.59
CA ASP A 348 16.12 6.87 32.13
C ASP A 348 17.11 7.23 31.00
N PRO A 349 17.65 8.46 30.94
CA PRO A 349 18.67 8.82 29.96
C PRO A 349 19.91 7.91 29.97
N GLU A 350 20.29 7.38 31.14
CA GLU A 350 21.43 6.48 31.28
C GLU A 350 21.19 5.12 30.63
N TYR A 351 19.93 4.72 30.44
CA TYR A 351 19.59 3.54 29.63
C TYR A 351 20.18 3.66 28.22
N TRP A 352 20.05 4.83 27.60
CA TRP A 352 20.48 5.06 26.23
C TRP A 352 22.00 5.09 26.10
N VAL A 353 22.70 5.60 27.12
CA VAL A 353 24.16 5.53 27.20
C VAL A 353 24.62 4.07 27.33
N ARG A 354 23.99 3.28 28.20
CA ARG A 354 24.25 1.83 28.30
C ARG A 354 23.98 1.12 26.98
N GLN A 355 22.85 1.42 26.34
CA GLN A 355 22.46 0.86 25.04
C GLN A 355 23.45 1.22 23.92
N ALA A 356 24.10 2.38 24.01
CA ALA A 356 25.16 2.77 23.10
C ALA A 356 26.50 2.07 23.34
N CYS A 357 26.78 1.63 24.56
CA CYS A 357 28.08 1.08 24.95
C CYS A 357 28.12 -0.45 25.09
N ALA A 358 27.00 -1.07 25.43
CA ALA A 358 26.92 -2.51 25.69
C ALA A 358 26.65 -3.34 24.42
N ALA A 359 27.04 -4.61 24.45
CA ALA A 359 26.65 -5.58 23.44
C ALA A 359 25.12 -5.85 23.53
N PRO A 360 24.38 -5.87 22.41
CA PRO A 360 22.93 -6.03 22.43
C PRO A 360 22.52 -7.49 22.70
N ARG A 361 21.62 -7.70 23.66
CA ARG A 361 20.96 -8.97 23.98
C ARG A 361 19.74 -9.23 23.10
N PHE A 362 19.90 -9.08 21.78
CA PHE A 362 18.77 -9.09 20.83
C PHE A 362 18.02 -10.43 20.82
N THR A 363 18.74 -11.56 20.87
CA THR A 363 18.11 -12.90 20.93
C THR A 363 17.26 -13.08 22.19
N ASP A 364 17.72 -12.59 23.34
CA ASP A 364 16.97 -12.67 24.59
C ASP A 364 15.70 -11.82 24.52
N ALA A 365 15.81 -10.60 23.97
CA ALA A 365 14.68 -9.70 23.75
C ALA A 365 13.61 -10.35 22.84
N LEU A 366 14.02 -11.02 21.76
CA LEU A 366 13.10 -11.74 20.87
C LEU A 366 12.39 -12.91 21.57
N ARG A 367 13.11 -13.69 22.39
CA ARG A 367 12.50 -14.76 23.21
C ARG A 367 11.54 -14.19 24.26
N ALA A 368 11.83 -13.01 24.79
CA ALA A 368 10.93 -12.32 25.73
C ALA A 368 9.62 -11.90 25.05
N LEU A 369 9.67 -11.43 23.80
CA LEU A 369 8.48 -11.13 23.01
C LEU A 369 7.62 -12.37 22.76
N GLU A 370 8.24 -13.49 22.41
CA GLU A 370 7.53 -14.76 22.24
C GLU A 370 6.80 -15.19 23.51
N ARG A 371 7.50 -15.13 24.66
CA ARG A 371 6.91 -15.42 25.98
C ARG A 371 5.79 -14.45 26.35
N ALA A 372 5.86 -13.20 25.91
CA ALA A 372 4.80 -12.19 26.08
C ALA A 372 3.65 -12.32 25.06
N GLY A 373 3.64 -13.38 24.24
CA GLY A 373 2.60 -13.63 23.26
C GLY A 373 2.76 -12.88 21.94
N ALA A 374 3.87 -12.18 21.70
CA ALA A 374 4.19 -11.43 20.48
C ALA A 374 5.17 -12.20 19.55
N GLY A 375 4.76 -13.39 19.12
CA GLY A 375 5.56 -14.29 18.29
C GLY A 375 5.57 -14.03 16.77
N ARG A 376 4.61 -13.27 16.21
CA ARG A 376 4.69 -12.85 14.79
C ARG A 376 5.64 -11.66 14.67
N ARG A 377 6.43 -11.59 13.60
CA ARG A 377 7.47 -10.55 13.43
C ARG A 377 7.33 -9.83 12.10
N LEU A 378 7.37 -8.50 12.14
CA LEU A 378 7.43 -7.62 10.98
C LEU A 378 8.67 -6.74 11.08
N GLU A 379 9.56 -6.83 10.11
CA GLU A 379 10.78 -6.03 10.07
C GLU A 379 10.56 -4.72 9.28
N CYS A 380 10.81 -3.57 9.90
CA CYS A 380 10.70 -2.25 9.26
C CYS A 380 12.07 -1.79 8.76
N ARG A 381 12.50 -2.31 7.61
CA ARG A 381 13.73 -1.91 6.93
C ARG A 381 13.60 -1.95 5.41
N PRO A 382 14.49 -1.26 4.66
CA PRO A 382 14.67 -1.53 3.24
C PRO A 382 15.02 -3.01 3.03
N ALA A 383 14.37 -3.65 2.06
CA ALA A 383 14.57 -5.06 1.77
C ALA A 383 14.50 -5.34 0.26
N GLY A 384 15.59 -5.91 -0.27
CA GLY A 384 15.65 -6.47 -1.61
C GLY A 384 15.78 -5.44 -2.72
N VAL A 385 15.99 -5.93 -3.94
CA VAL A 385 16.15 -5.09 -5.14
C VAL A 385 14.83 -4.39 -5.52
N ASP A 386 13.69 -5.04 -5.29
CA ASP A 386 12.34 -4.52 -5.52
C ASP A 386 11.60 -4.30 -4.20
N GLU A 387 11.74 -3.09 -3.66
CA GLU A 387 11.19 -2.71 -2.35
C GLU A 387 9.66 -2.69 -2.35
N VAL A 388 9.05 -2.24 -3.44
CA VAL A 388 7.59 -2.16 -3.56
C VAL A 388 7.00 -3.56 -3.55
N ARG A 389 7.56 -4.49 -4.33
CA ARG A 389 7.13 -5.90 -4.32
C ARG A 389 7.32 -6.54 -2.95
N SER A 390 8.42 -6.26 -2.27
CA SER A 390 8.72 -6.79 -0.94
C SER A 390 7.71 -6.29 0.09
N LEU A 391 7.37 -5.00 0.07
CA LEU A 391 6.34 -4.40 0.91
C LEU A 391 4.95 -4.98 0.62
N THR A 392 4.58 -5.10 -0.66
CA THR A 392 3.32 -5.72 -1.10
C THR A 392 3.24 -7.19 -0.67
N ARG A 393 4.37 -7.92 -0.68
CA ARG A 393 4.45 -9.28 -0.17
C ARG A 393 4.23 -9.34 1.35
N ALA A 394 4.86 -8.46 2.11
CA ALA A 394 4.65 -8.37 3.55
C ALA A 394 3.18 -8.05 3.89
N LEU A 395 2.54 -7.16 3.13
CA LEU A 395 1.12 -6.83 3.28
C LEU A 395 0.23 -8.06 3.05
N GLY A 396 0.52 -8.82 1.99
CA GLY A 396 -0.15 -10.09 1.69
C GLY A 396 0.03 -11.14 2.80
N ALA A 397 1.24 -11.24 3.37
CA ALA A 397 1.53 -12.15 4.47
C ALA A 397 0.76 -11.78 5.75
N LEU A 398 0.71 -10.50 6.12
CA LEU A 398 -0.08 -10.02 7.26
C LEU A 398 -1.57 -10.30 7.06
N HIS A 399 -2.11 -10.01 5.89
CA HIS A 399 -3.51 -10.28 5.57
C HIS A 399 -3.84 -11.78 5.70
N VAL A 400 -2.99 -12.65 5.16
CA VAL A 400 -3.17 -14.10 5.20
C VAL A 400 -3.06 -14.64 6.64
N ALA A 401 -2.22 -14.03 7.48
CA ALA A 401 -2.09 -14.35 8.90
C ALA A 401 -3.26 -13.85 9.77
N GLY A 402 -4.24 -13.16 9.17
CA GLY A 402 -5.42 -12.68 9.89
C GLY A 402 -5.30 -11.26 10.45
N GLN A 403 -4.23 -10.52 10.13
CA GLN A 403 -4.14 -9.10 10.50
C GLN A 403 -5.29 -8.33 9.84
N ASP A 404 -5.93 -7.44 10.60
CA ASP A 404 -6.90 -6.52 10.05
C ASP A 404 -6.18 -5.42 9.27
N ILE A 405 -6.49 -5.33 7.97
CA ILE A 405 -5.86 -4.42 7.03
C ILE A 405 -6.91 -3.42 6.55
N ARG A 406 -6.61 -2.14 6.71
CA ARG A 406 -7.42 -1.02 6.20
C ARG A 406 -7.20 -0.86 4.71
N TRP A 407 -7.85 -1.72 3.92
CA TRP A 407 -7.68 -1.75 2.46
C TRP A 407 -8.05 -0.41 1.78
N GLU A 408 -8.90 0.42 2.38
CA GLU A 408 -9.17 1.80 1.92
C GLU A 408 -7.95 2.71 1.96
N ARG A 409 -7.00 2.43 2.86
CA ARG A 409 -5.74 3.19 2.96
C ARG A 409 -4.64 2.60 2.09
N VAL A 410 -4.72 1.31 1.77
CA VAL A 410 -3.82 0.66 0.82
C VAL A 410 -4.12 1.12 -0.61
N PHE A 411 -5.41 1.10 -0.98
CA PHE A 411 -5.86 1.54 -2.29
C PHE A 411 -6.50 2.93 -2.19
N ALA A 412 -5.72 3.97 -2.51
CA ALA A 412 -6.23 5.35 -2.51
C ALA A 412 -7.40 5.56 -3.49
N ALA A 413 -7.44 4.78 -4.58
CA ALA A 413 -8.55 4.73 -5.54
C ALA A 413 -8.55 3.38 -6.27
N GLY A 414 -9.74 2.96 -6.70
CA GLY A 414 -9.95 1.82 -7.60
C GLY A 414 -11.39 1.79 -8.10
N VAL A 415 -11.59 1.21 -9.27
CA VAL A 415 -12.93 1.00 -9.86
C VAL A 415 -13.39 -0.40 -9.49
N PRO A 416 -14.55 -0.58 -8.83
CA PRO A 416 -15.14 -1.90 -8.64
C PRO A 416 -15.38 -2.57 -10.00
N VAL A 417 -14.91 -3.80 -10.16
CA VAL A 417 -15.13 -4.61 -11.38
C VAL A 417 -15.87 -5.90 -11.06
N ASP A 418 -16.50 -6.49 -12.07
CA ASP A 418 -17.13 -7.79 -11.89
C ASP A 418 -16.09 -8.88 -11.69
N LEU A 419 -16.17 -9.50 -10.50
CA LEU A 419 -15.41 -10.68 -10.12
C LEU A 419 -16.33 -11.90 -10.06
N PRO A 420 -15.82 -13.11 -10.33
CA PRO A 420 -16.61 -14.33 -10.16
C PRO A 420 -17.14 -14.46 -8.72
N GLY A 421 -18.30 -15.08 -8.58
CA GLY A 421 -18.89 -15.39 -7.27
C GLY A 421 -18.13 -16.49 -6.53
N HIS A 422 -18.24 -16.51 -5.20
CA HIS A 422 -17.63 -17.55 -4.37
C HIS A 422 -18.12 -18.95 -4.77
N ALA A 423 -17.22 -19.93 -4.70
CA ALA A 423 -17.54 -21.34 -4.80
C ALA A 423 -18.36 -21.76 -3.57
N PHE A 424 -19.67 -21.93 -3.77
CA PHE A 424 -20.56 -22.46 -2.75
C PHE A 424 -20.53 -23.98 -2.77
N ARG A 425 -20.44 -24.60 -1.59
CA ARG A 425 -20.75 -26.02 -1.44
C ARG A 425 -22.25 -26.20 -1.58
N ARG A 426 -22.70 -26.87 -2.65
CA ARG A 426 -24.04 -27.43 -2.73
C ARG A 426 -23.96 -28.84 -2.15
N ALA A 427 -24.50 -29.04 -0.95
CA ALA A 427 -24.80 -30.38 -0.48
C ALA A 427 -26.16 -30.77 -1.07
N SER A 428 -26.25 -31.92 -1.74
CA SER A 428 -27.54 -32.49 -2.13
C SER A 428 -28.27 -32.91 -0.86
N CYS A 429 -29.55 -32.56 -0.74
CA CYS A 429 -30.39 -33.15 0.31
C CYS A 429 -30.42 -34.67 0.10
N PRO A 430 -30.23 -35.48 1.17
CA PRO A 430 -30.46 -36.91 1.06
C PRO A 430 -31.89 -37.13 0.59
N ARG A 431 -32.07 -37.88 -0.51
CA ARG A 431 -33.38 -38.36 -0.93
C ARG A 431 -33.89 -39.26 0.18
N VAL A 432 -34.92 -38.79 0.92
CA VAL A 432 -35.70 -39.67 1.77
C VAL A 432 -36.37 -40.68 0.83
N ALA A 433 -35.92 -41.93 0.87
CA ALA A 433 -36.62 -43.00 0.18
C ALA A 433 -38.04 -43.07 0.75
N ALA A 434 -39.04 -42.89 -0.11
CA ALA A 434 -40.43 -43.07 0.28
C ALA A 434 -40.58 -44.51 0.81
N ARG A 435 -40.76 -44.65 2.12
CA ARG A 435 -41.22 -45.91 2.71
C ARG A 435 -42.66 -46.10 2.24
N THR A 436 -42.86 -46.96 1.25
CA THR A 436 -44.16 -47.56 0.98
C THR A 436 -44.57 -48.33 2.24
N LEU A 437 -45.53 -47.78 2.99
CA LEU A 437 -46.25 -48.51 4.02
C LEU A 437 -47.08 -49.60 3.33
N PRO A 438 -46.97 -50.89 3.74
CA PRO A 438 -47.86 -51.91 3.22
C PRO A 438 -49.28 -51.61 3.69
N LEU A 439 -50.21 -51.52 2.74
CA LEU A 439 -51.65 -51.53 3.01
C LEU A 439 -52.01 -52.92 3.53
N SER A 440 -52.15 -53.08 4.84
CA SER A 440 -52.80 -54.26 5.43
C SER A 440 -54.31 -54.09 5.28
N GLY A 441 -54.88 -54.81 4.31
CA GLY A 441 -56.32 -55.06 4.20
C GLY A 441 -56.62 -56.52 4.50
N SER A 442 -57.32 -56.79 5.60
CA SER A 442 -58.43 -57.73 5.83
C SER A 442 -58.63 -57.91 7.33
#